data_AF-A0A397W628-F1
#
_entry.id   AF-A0A397W628-F1
#
_cell.length_a   1.000
_cell.length_b   1.000
_cell.length_c   1.000
_cell.angle_alpha   90.00
_cell.angle_beta   90.00
_cell.angle_gamma   90.00
#
_symmetry.space_group_name_H-M   'P 1'
#
loop_
_entity.id
_entity.type
_entity.pdbx_description
1 polymer ?
#
loop_
_entity_poly.entity_id
_entity_poly.type
_entity_poly.pdbx_seq_one_letter_code
_entity_poly.pdbx_strand_id
1 'polypeptide(L)'
;MCNLYNEETLKCKNSESILETLGQFLIEKKQNPFNIIDFCLDYQNNSTIQLVLASCYRFGKWVEKDEHKAFNYYQKLAEMNNSHGILFISICYTNGIRVEKDK
;
A
#
# COMPACT_ATOMS: atom_id res chain seq x y z
N MET A 1 -17.85 30.64 3.31
CA MET A 1 -16.56 30.59 2.58
C MET A 1 -15.51 30.22 3.61
N CYS A 2 -14.90 29.05 3.67
CA CYS A 2 -14.49 28.14 2.61
C CYS A 2 -14.95 26.70 2.90
N ASN A 3 -15.83 26.17 2.04
CA ASN A 3 -15.86 24.75 1.76
C ASN A 3 -14.87 24.54 0.63
N LEU A 4 -13.89 23.64 0.82
CA LEU A 4 -13.19 22.82 -0.17
C LEU A 4 -12.02 22.18 0.59
N TYR A 5 -11.81 20.89 0.38
CA TYR A 5 -10.87 19.99 1.09
C TYR A 5 -11.45 19.30 2.34
N ASN A 6 -12.48 18.49 2.09
CA ASN A 6 -12.83 17.35 2.93
C ASN A 6 -11.59 16.48 3.18
N GLU A 7 -11.10 16.48 4.42
CA GLU A 7 -10.00 15.66 4.95
C GLU A 7 -10.23 14.14 4.76
N GLU A 8 -11.43 13.71 4.34
CA GLU A 8 -11.75 12.32 4.02
C GLU A 8 -11.45 11.91 2.56
N THR A 9 -11.17 12.84 1.64
CA THR A 9 -11.15 12.55 0.18
C THR A 9 -9.78 12.41 -0.46
N LEU A 10 -8.69 12.61 0.29
CA LEU A 10 -7.32 12.25 -0.11
C LEU A 10 -6.83 10.93 0.49
N LYS A 11 -7.75 10.08 0.97
CA LYS A 11 -7.49 8.65 1.22
C LYS A 11 -7.14 8.00 -0.12
N CYS A 12 -5.87 7.96 -0.51
CA CYS A 12 -5.22 6.94 -1.35
C CYS A 12 -6.10 6.17 -2.37
N LYS A 13 -6.97 6.87 -3.11
CA LYS A 13 -7.94 6.24 -4.03
C LYS A 13 -7.22 5.40 -5.07
N ASN A 14 -6.00 5.78 -5.45
CA ASN A 14 -5.23 5.07 -6.46
C ASN A 14 -4.81 3.67 -5.99
N SER A 15 -4.27 3.52 -4.77
CA SER A 15 -3.83 2.20 -4.29
C SER A 15 -4.99 1.28 -3.96
N GLU A 16 -6.07 1.82 -3.39
CA GLU A 16 -7.28 1.04 -3.10
C GLU A 16 -7.97 0.59 -4.40
N SER A 17 -8.08 1.49 -5.38
CA SER A 17 -8.62 1.19 -6.72
C SER A 17 -7.79 0.14 -7.48
N ILE A 18 -6.45 0.17 -7.35
CA ILE A 18 -5.59 -0.86 -7.95
C ILE A 18 -5.89 -2.23 -7.34
N LEU A 19 -6.04 -2.32 -6.02
CA LEU A 19 -6.35 -3.58 -5.34
C LEU A 19 -7.74 -4.13 -5.72
N GLU A 20 -8.73 -3.26 -5.88
CA GLU A 20 -10.07 -3.66 -6.36
C GLU A 20 -10.01 -4.21 -7.78
N THR A 21 -9.29 -3.52 -8.68
CA THR A 21 -9.11 -3.96 -10.07
C THR A 21 -8.37 -5.29 -10.14
N LEU A 22 -7.31 -5.45 -9.34
CA LEU A 22 -6.59 -6.72 -9.22
C LEU A 22 -7.50 -7.82 -8.68
N GLY A 23 -8.27 -7.54 -7.63
CA GLY A 23 -9.24 -8.48 -7.07
C GLY A 23 -10.23 -9.01 -8.10
N GLN A 24 -10.82 -8.12 -8.90
CA GLN A 24 -11.74 -8.48 -9.97
C GLN A 24 -11.07 -9.35 -11.05
N PHE A 25 -9.86 -8.97 -11.49
CA PHE A 25 -9.10 -9.73 -12.47
C PHE A 25 -8.78 -11.16 -12.00
N LEU A 26 -8.47 -11.34 -10.72
CA LEU A 26 -8.13 -12.66 -10.17
C LEU A 26 -9.34 -13.57 -10.07
N ILE A 27 -10.50 -13.01 -9.70
CA ILE A 27 -11.78 -13.72 -9.71
C ILE A 27 -12.06 -14.24 -11.13
N GLU A 28 -11.89 -13.39 -12.14
CA GLU A 28 -12.08 -13.77 -13.56
C GLU A 28 -11.12 -14.87 -14.01
N LYS A 29 -9.86 -14.82 -13.55
CA LYS A 29 -8.84 -15.84 -13.87
C LYS A 29 -8.91 -17.07 -12.99
N LYS A 30 -9.85 -17.16 -12.05
CA LYS A 30 -9.96 -18.22 -11.03
C LYS A 30 -8.64 -18.43 -10.27
N GLN A 31 -7.88 -17.37 -10.04
CA GLN A 31 -6.62 -17.42 -9.31
C GLN A 31 -6.83 -17.14 -7.83
N ASN A 32 -6.02 -17.78 -6.99
CA ASN A 32 -6.05 -17.56 -5.55
C ASN A 32 -5.21 -16.31 -5.20
N PRO A 33 -5.78 -15.29 -4.54
CA PRO A 33 -5.02 -14.10 -4.12
C PRO A 33 -3.84 -14.39 -3.20
N PHE A 34 -3.88 -15.48 -2.42
CA PHE A 34 -2.73 -15.89 -1.59
C PHE A 34 -1.48 -16.14 -2.43
N ASN A 35 -1.63 -16.74 -3.61
CA ASN A 35 -0.51 -17.00 -4.53
C ASN A 35 0.14 -15.71 -5.04
N ILE A 36 -0.57 -14.58 -5.02
CA ILE A 36 -0.04 -13.28 -5.46
C ILE A 36 0.85 -12.69 -4.40
N ILE A 37 0.53 -12.89 -3.12
CA ILE A 37 1.39 -12.44 -2.03
C ILE A 37 2.73 -13.18 -2.13
N ASP A 38 2.68 -14.50 -2.31
CA ASP A 38 3.88 -15.32 -2.54
C ASP A 38 4.64 -14.89 -3.79
N PHE A 39 3.94 -14.67 -4.91
CA PHE A 39 4.54 -14.10 -6.12
C PHE A 39 5.19 -12.73 -5.85
N CYS A 40 4.53 -11.85 -5.09
CA CYS A 40 5.08 -10.53 -4.78
C CYS A 40 6.34 -10.63 -3.92
N LEU A 41 6.42 -11.64 -3.05
CA LEU A 41 7.60 -11.92 -2.23
C LEU A 41 8.79 -12.42 -3.06
N ASP A 42 8.55 -13.09 -4.20
CA ASP A 42 9.59 -13.55 -5.11
C ASP A 42 10.21 -12.42 -5.95
N TYR A 43 9.46 -11.35 -6.23
CA TYR A 43 9.88 -10.24 -7.09
C TYR A 43 10.15 -8.93 -6.33
N GLN A 44 10.98 -9.00 -5.28
CA GLN A 44 11.23 -7.84 -4.41
C GLN A 44 11.91 -6.66 -5.13
N ASN A 45 12.60 -6.86 -6.25
CA ASN A 45 13.27 -5.76 -6.96
C ASN A 45 12.31 -4.91 -7.81
N ASN A 46 11.04 -5.30 -7.93
CA ASN A 46 10.06 -4.56 -8.72
C ASN A 46 9.25 -3.61 -7.81
N SER A 47 9.37 -2.31 -8.07
CA SER A 47 8.73 -1.26 -7.27
C SER A 47 7.20 -1.28 -7.37
N THR A 48 6.62 -1.67 -8.50
CA THR A 48 5.17 -1.85 -8.63
C THR A 48 4.67 -3.00 -7.76
N ILE A 49 5.43 -4.10 -7.72
CA ILE A 49 5.09 -5.28 -6.90
C ILE A 49 5.18 -4.96 -5.40
N GLN A 50 6.24 -4.28 -4.99
CA GLN A 50 6.35 -3.82 -3.59
C GLN A 50 5.21 -2.86 -3.21
N LEU A 51 4.77 -1.99 -4.13
CA LEU A 51 3.65 -1.08 -3.90
C LEU A 51 2.33 -1.82 -3.69
N VAL A 52 2.07 -2.88 -4.47
CA VAL A 52 0.90 -3.74 -4.28
C VAL A 52 0.98 -4.42 -2.92
N LEU A 53 2.12 -5.02 -2.57
CA LEU A 53 2.30 -5.71 -1.29
C LEU A 53 2.13 -4.77 -0.09
N ALA A 54 2.70 -3.57 -0.15
CA ALA A 54 2.52 -2.54 0.87
C ALA A 54 1.04 -2.16 1.04
N SER A 55 0.31 -2.05 -0.07
CA SER A 55 -1.11 -1.72 -0.06
C SER A 55 -1.95 -2.88 0.51
N CYS A 56 -1.61 -4.14 0.21
CA CYS A 56 -2.27 -5.32 0.80
C CYS A 56 -2.18 -5.30 2.32
N TYR A 57 -0.98 -5.09 2.88
CA TYR A 57 -0.78 -4.99 4.33
C TYR A 57 -1.47 -3.77 4.94
N ARG A 58 -1.45 -2.62 4.27
CA ARG A 58 -2.10 -1.41 4.77
C ARG A 58 -3.62 -1.57 4.89
N PHE A 59 -4.26 -2.19 3.90
CA PHE A 59 -5.72 -2.31 3.85
C PHE A 59 -6.24 -3.66 4.38
N GLY A 60 -5.35 -4.60 4.72
CA GLY A 60 -5.75 -5.96 5.10
C GLY A 60 -6.42 -6.72 3.96
N LYS A 61 -5.99 -6.50 2.71
CA LYS A 61 -6.54 -7.17 1.53
C LYS A 61 -5.72 -8.43 1.24
N TRP A 62 -6.36 -9.58 1.31
CA TRP A 62 -5.78 -10.93 1.13
C TRP A 62 -4.73 -11.36 2.16
N VAL A 63 -4.29 -10.44 3.02
CA VAL A 63 -3.41 -10.66 4.17
C VAL A 63 -3.99 -9.96 5.39
N GLU A 64 -3.55 -10.34 6.58
CA GLU A 64 -3.85 -9.59 7.79
C GLU A 64 -3.30 -8.16 7.69
N LYS A 65 -4.10 -7.19 8.16
CA LYS A 65 -3.71 -5.79 8.15
C LYS A 65 -2.50 -5.58 9.06
N ASP A 66 -1.44 -4.99 8.53
CA ASP A 66 -0.19 -4.73 9.25
C ASP A 66 0.43 -3.41 8.76
N GLU A 67 0.15 -2.33 9.48
CA GLU A 67 0.62 -0.99 9.08
C GLU A 67 2.14 -0.84 9.20
N HIS A 68 2.79 -1.59 10.11
CA HIS A 68 4.24 -1.60 10.26
C HIS A 68 4.93 -2.27 9.07
N LYS A 69 4.45 -3.44 8.64
CA LYS A 69 4.95 -4.08 7.42
C LYS A 69 4.73 -3.19 6.19
N ALA A 70 3.54 -2.60 6.07
CA ALA A 70 3.25 -1.67 4.97
C ALA A 70 4.26 -0.50 4.94
N PHE A 71 4.52 0.12 6.10
CA PHE A 71 5.50 1.19 6.24
C PHE A 71 6.90 0.78 5.79
N ASN A 72 7.37 -0.40 6.21
CA ASN A 72 8.69 -0.92 5.81
C ASN A 72 8.82 -1.07 4.28
N TYR A 73 7.76 -1.50 3.58
CA TYR A 73 7.79 -1.54 2.12
C TYR A 73 7.76 -0.15 1.49
N TYR A 74 6.99 0.80 2.04
CA TYR A 74 7.02 2.19 1.55
C TYR A 74 8.38 2.86 1.76
N GLN A 75 9.08 2.51 2.84
CA GLN A 75 10.44 2.99 3.09
C GLN A 75 11.42 2.46 2.04
N LYS A 76 11.39 1.16 1.75
CA LYS A 76 12.20 0.57 0.66
C LYS A 76 11.90 1.21 -0.69
N LEU A 77 10.64 1.47 -1.00
CA LEU A 77 10.26 2.19 -2.21
C LEU A 77 10.84 3.61 -2.25
N ALA A 78 10.82 4.33 -1.13
CA ALA A 78 11.41 5.66 -1.03
C ALA A 78 12.94 5.62 -1.24
N GLU A 79 13.63 4.62 -0.71
CA GLU A 79 15.08 4.39 -0.93
C GLU A 79 15.40 4.14 -2.41
N MET A 80 14.46 3.53 -3.15
CA MET A 80 14.55 3.36 -4.61
C MET A 80 14.12 4.61 -5.40
N ASN A 81 13.96 5.76 -4.76
CA ASN A 81 13.43 7.01 -5.35
C ASN A 81 12.04 6.84 -6.00
N ASN A 82 11.25 5.87 -5.55
CA ASN A 82 9.88 5.70 -6.05
C ASN A 82 8.97 6.77 -5.42
N SER A 83 8.26 7.51 -6.27
CA SER A 83 7.37 8.61 -5.86
C SER A 83 6.24 8.17 -4.94
N HIS A 84 5.71 6.95 -5.09
CA HIS A 84 4.68 6.43 -4.19
C HIS A 84 5.24 6.15 -2.80
N GLY A 85 6.45 5.59 -2.71
CA GLY A 85 7.13 5.38 -1.44
C GLY A 85 7.34 6.69 -0.69
N ILE A 86 7.93 7.69 -1.36
CA ILE A 86 8.17 9.02 -0.79
C ILE A 86 6.86 9.69 -0.35
N LEU A 87 5.82 9.64 -1.20
CA LEU A 87 4.50 10.21 -0.89
C LEU A 87 3.91 9.56 0.36
N PHE A 88 3.95 8.23 0.46
CA PHE A 88 3.39 7.51 1.59
C PHE A 88 4.11 7.81 2.89
N ILE A 89 5.44 7.80 2.86
CA ILE A 89 6.26 8.16 4.01
C ILE A 89 5.93 9.59 4.46
N SER A 90 5.79 10.52 3.51
CA SER A 90 5.39 11.90 3.79
C SER A 90 4.01 12.00 4.44
N ILE A 91 3.03 11.21 3.97
CA ILE A 91 1.69 11.13 4.57
C ILE A 91 1.75 10.56 5.99
N CYS A 92 2.53 9.51 6.23
CA CYS A 92 2.69 8.92 7.57
C CYS A 92 3.25 9.94 8.57
N TYR A 93 4.28 10.70 8.17
CA TYR A 93 4.83 11.77 9.01
C TYR A 93 3.87 12.94 9.22
N THR A 94 3.16 13.36 8.17
CA THR A 94 2.24 14.51 8.22
C THR A 94 1.01 14.21 9.08
N ASN A 95 0.44 13.02 8.94
CA ASN A 95 -0.76 12.63 9.67
C ASN A 95 -0.48 12.22 11.13
N GLY A 96 0.78 12.23 11.56
CA GLY A 96 1.16 11.74 12.89
C GLY A 96 0.76 10.28 13.10
N ILE A 97 0.60 9.50 12.01
CA ILE A 97 0.46 8.05 12.05
C ILE A 97 1.84 7.56 12.46
N ARG A 98 2.11 7.68 13.77
CA ARG A 98 3.24 7.07 14.42
C ARG A 98 3.15 5.60 14.06
N VAL A 99 4.09 5.14 13.24
CA VAL A 99 4.83 3.93 13.56
C VAL A 99 5.13 4.08 15.05
N GLU A 100 4.36 3.41 15.91
CA GLU A 100 4.72 3.34 17.31
C GLU A 100 6.18 2.87 17.30
N LYS A 101 7.05 3.78 17.76
CA LYS A 101 8.46 3.51 17.85
C LYS A 101 8.52 2.39 18.88
N ASP A 102 8.75 1.16 18.42
CA ASP A 102 9.01 0.04 19.32
C ASP A 102 10.04 0.52 20.34
N LYS A 103 9.66 0.41 21.61
CA LYS A 103 10.37 1.00 22.74
C LYS A 103 11.52 0.11 23.17
#